data_AF-A0A2L0ICE8-F1
#
_entry.id   AF-A0A2L0ICE8-F1
#
_cell.length_a   1.000
_cell.length_b   1.000
_cell.length_c   1.000
_cell.angle_alpha   90.00
_cell.angle_beta   90.00
_cell.angle_gamma   90.00
#
_symmetry.space_group_name_H-M   'P 1'
#
loop_
_entity.id
_entity.type
_entity.pdbx_description
1 polymer ?
#
loop_
_entity_poly.entity_id
_entity_poly.type
_entity_poly.pdbx_seq_one_letter_code
_entity_poly.pdbx_strand_id
1 'polypeptide(L)' 'MYILERKDAEIMLLELLKRTLKNQSDIDELMDLAKRNKHSIPMKGIRHKYDAMEKNILTAKDIDDLDTLMHFYGP' A
#
# COMPACT_ATOMS: atom_id res chain seq x y z
N MET A 1 3.80 22.29 2.02
CA MET A 1 2.89 21.12 2.01
C MET A 1 3.67 19.99 1.39
N TYR A 2 4.10 19.01 2.18
CA TYR A 2 4.81 17.85 1.64
C TYR A 2 3.80 17.08 0.79
N ILE A 3 4.10 16.81 -0.46
CA ILE A 3 3.23 16.01 -1.35
C ILE A 3 4.02 14.75 -1.64
N LEU A 4 3.47 13.59 -1.30
CA LEU A 4 4.03 12.32 -1.72
C LEU A 4 3.56 12.07 -3.16
N GLU A 5 4.48 12.10 -4.14
CA GLU A 5 4.11 11.87 -5.53
C GLU A 5 3.58 10.45 -5.75
N ARG A 6 2.67 10.27 -6.72
CA ARG A 6 2.05 8.96 -7.00
C ARG A 6 3.07 7.87 -7.28
N LYS A 7 4.14 8.19 -8.02
CA LYS A 7 5.19 7.21 -8.34
C LYS A 7 5.94 6.76 -7.09
N ASP A 8 6.29 7.71 -6.22
CA ASP A 8 6.97 7.40 -4.96
C ASP A 8 6.05 6.61 -4.02
N ALA A 9 4.76 6.94 -3.99
CA ALA A 9 3.75 6.19 -3.25
C ALA A 9 3.55 4.76 -3.78
N GLU A 10 3.56 4.55 -5.11
CA GLU A 10 3.51 3.22 -5.71
C GLU A 10 4.73 2.36 -5.36
N ILE A 11 5.92 2.97 -5.35
CA ILE A 11 7.16 2.29 -4.96
C ILE A 11 7.11 1.92 -3.47
N MET A 12 6.76 2.88 -2.62
CA MET A 12 6.61 2.68 -1.18
C MET A 12 5.58 1.57 -0.87
N LEU A 13 4.43 1.60 -1.54
CA LEU A 13 3.41 0.56 -1.42
C LEU A 13 3.97 -0.80 -1.84
N LEU A 14 4.62 -0.90 -3.01
CA LEU A 14 5.19 -2.18 -3.47
C LEU A 14 6.22 -2.75 -2.48
N GLU A 15 7.09 -1.90 -1.93
CA GLU A 15 8.06 -2.32 -0.93
C GLU A 15 7.40 -2.79 0.36
N LEU A 16 6.42 -2.04 0.86
CA LEU A 16 5.62 -2.41 2.03
C LEU A 16 4.97 -3.79 1.81
N LEU A 17 4.29 -3.99 0.69
CA LEU A 17 3.60 -5.24 0.38
C LEU A 17 4.57 -6.43 0.29
N LYS A 18 5.74 -6.25 -0.34
CA LYS A 18 6.78 -7.30 -0.42
C LYS A 18 7.35 -7.71 0.94
N ARG A 19 7.43 -6.78 1.90
CA ARG A 19 7.91 -7.10 3.25
C ARG A 19 6.84 -7.77 4.10
N THR A 20 5.59 -7.34 3.92
CA THR A 20 4.49 -7.67 4.84
C THR A 20 3.63 -8.84 4.38
N LEU A 21 3.43 -9.07 3.09
CA LEU A 21 2.62 -10.17 2.57
C LEU A 21 3.45 -11.42 2.31
N LYS A 22 2.84 -12.59 2.52
CA LYS A 22 3.51 -13.88 2.25
C LYS A 22 3.39 -14.34 0.80
N ASN A 23 2.28 -14.00 0.14
CA ASN A 23 1.96 -14.51 -1.20
C ASN A 23 2.18 -13.43 -2.27
N GLN A 24 2.86 -13.79 -3.35
CA GLN A 24 3.07 -12.88 -4.48
C GLN A 24 1.75 -12.48 -5.18
N SER A 25 0.77 -13.40 -5.23
CA SER A 25 -0.56 -13.12 -5.81
C SER A 25 -1.28 -11.97 -5.11
N ASP A 26 -1.13 -11.87 -3.79
CA ASP A 26 -1.76 -10.83 -2.98
C ASP A 26 -1.13 -9.46 -3.27
N ILE A 27 0.20 -9.43 -3.46
CA ILE A 27 0.94 -8.24 -3.87
C ILE A 27 0.47 -7.78 -5.25
N ASP A 28 0.38 -8.71 -6.21
CA ASP A 28 -0.03 -8.41 -7.59
C ASP A 28 -1.45 -7.86 -7.63
N GLU A 29 -2.39 -8.44 -6.86
CA GLU A 29 -3.77 -7.95 -6.75
C GLU A 29 -3.82 -6.50 -6.24
N LEU A 30 -3.10 -6.20 -5.17
CA LEU A 30 -3.11 -4.87 -4.57
C LEU A 30 -2.41 -3.82 -5.47
N MET A 31 -1.34 -4.20 -6.16
CA MET A 31 -0.66 -3.32 -7.11
C MET A 31 -1.51 -3.04 -8.35
N ASP A 32 -2.29 -4.01 -8.83
CA ASP A 32 -3.25 -3.80 -9.90
C ASP A 32 -4.32 -2.79 -9.47
N LEU A 33 -4.83 -2.92 -8.24
CA LEU A 33 -5.77 -1.94 -7.68
C LEU A 33 -5.17 -0.54 -7.58
N ALA A 34 -3.92 -0.42 -7.14
CA ALA A 34 -3.20 0.85 -7.07
C ALA A 34 -3.08 1.54 -8.44
N LYS A 35 -2.88 0.74 -9.51
CA LYS A 35 -2.67 1.25 -10.87
C LYS A 35 -3.95 1.52 -11.65
N ARG A 36 -5.11 1.01 -11.21
CA ARG A 36 -6.41 1.17 -11.91
C ARG A 36 -6.83 2.63 -12.07
N ASN A 37 -6.48 3.50 -11.11
CA ASN A 37 -6.78 4.92 -11.20
C ASN A 37 -5.51 5.72 -11.56
N LYS A 38 -5.59 6.50 -12.64
CA LYS A 38 -4.48 7.34 -13.12
C LYS A 38 -4.21 8.54 -12.22
N HIS A 39 -5.17 8.95 -11.41
CA HIS A 39 -5.15 10.20 -10.65
C HIS A 39 -4.93 10.01 -9.15
N SER A 40 -5.13 8.80 -8.61
CA SER A 40 -4.96 8.52 -7.18
C SER A 40 -4.73 7.03 -6.93
N ILE A 41 -4.18 6.70 -5.76
CA ILE A 41 -4.07 5.33 -5.24
C ILE A 41 -5.24 5.13 -4.26
N PRO A 42 -6.16 4.18 -4.48
CA PRO A 42 -7.32 3.99 -3.61
C PRO A 42 -6.93 3.29 -2.29
N MET A 43 -6.17 3.95 -1.42
CA MET A 43 -5.57 3.31 -0.24
C MET A 43 -6.60 2.76 0.74
N LYS A 44 -7.79 3.36 0.88
CA LYS A 44 -8.90 2.78 1.67
C LYS A 44 -9.28 1.37 1.18
N GLY A 45 -9.40 1.19 -0.14
CA GLY A 45 -9.76 -0.10 -0.74
C GLY A 45 -8.62 -1.10 -0.65
N ILE A 46 -7.38 -0.64 -0.85
CA ILE A 46 -6.17 -1.44 -0.69
C ILE A 46 -6.05 -1.92 0.77
N ARG A 47 -6.22 -1.02 1.74
CA ARG A 47 -6.15 -1.34 3.18
C ARG A 47 -7.17 -2.39 3.58
N HIS A 48 -8.42 -2.25 3.13
CA HIS A 48 -9.47 -3.22 3.42
C HIS A 48 -9.12 -4.63 2.93
N LYS A 49 -8.57 -4.75 1.72
CA LYS A 49 -8.13 -6.06 1.17
C LYS A 49 -6.88 -6.58 1.86
N TYR A 50 -5.89 -5.70 2.03
CA TYR A 50 -4.66 -6.00 2.74
C TYR A 50 -4.94 -6.56 4.13
N ASP A 51 -5.90 -5.99 4.88
CA ASP A 51 -6.23 -6.43 6.23
C ASP A 51 -6.72 -7.89 6.29
N ALA A 52 -7.34 -8.39 5.23
CA ALA A 52 -7.80 -9.77 5.11
C ALA A 52 -6.74 -10.77 4.62
N MET A 53 -5.57 -10.29 4.15
CA MET A 53 -4.52 -11.14 3.56
C MET A 53 -3.57 -11.70 4.62
N GLU A 54 -2.88 -12.79 4.27
CA GLU A 54 -1.90 -13.44 5.15
C GLU A 54 -0.59 -12.64 5.16
N LYS A 55 -0.17 -12.24 6.37
CA LYS A 55 0.97 -11.33 6.59
C LYS A 55 2.05 -11.96 7.45
N ASN A 56 3.26 -11.45 7.28
CA ASN A 56 4.34 -11.56 8.26
C ASN A 56 4.05 -10.68 9.48
N ILE A 57 4.86 -10.85 10.52
CA ILE A 57 4.83 -9.94 11.68
C ILE A 57 5.25 -8.55 11.21
N LEU A 58 4.37 -7.56 11.42
CA LEU A 58 4.62 -6.18 11.00
C LEU A 58 5.66 -5.52 11.91
N THR A 59 6.58 -4.79 11.30
CA THR A 59 7.52 -3.92 12.04
C THR A 59 6.90 -2.54 12.28
N ALA A 60 7.49 -1.76 13.19
CA ALA A 60 7.10 -0.37 13.40
C ALA A 60 7.21 0.47 12.11
N LYS A 61 8.21 0.19 11.27
CA LYS A 61 8.38 0.84 9.96
C LYS A 61 7.23 0.49 9.00
N ASP A 62 6.77 -0.76 8.99
CA ASP A 62 5.68 -1.15 8.11
C ASP A 62 4.36 -0.47 8.50
N ILE A 63 4.15 -0.24 9.80
CA ILE A 63 3.01 0.53 10.30
C ILE A 63 3.13 2.01 9.87
N ASP A 64 4.31 2.61 10.03
CA ASP A 64 4.58 4.01 9.65
C ASP A 64 4.42 4.27 8.14
N ASP A 65 4.95 3.36 7.31
CA ASP A 65 4.79 3.42 5.84
C ASP A 65 3.30 3.30 5.46
N LEU A 66 2.54 2.42 6.13
CA LEU A 66 1.11 2.24 5.87
C LEU A 66 0.29 3.47 6.29
N ASP A 67 0.60 4.06 7.44
CA ASP A 67 -0.05 5.27 7.93
C ASP A 67 0.28 6.47 7.05
N THR A 68 1.51 6.57 6.55
CA THR A 68 1.94 7.58 5.57
C THR A 68 1.12 7.47 4.27
N LEU A 69 1.00 6.25 3.71
CA LEU A 69 0.19 6.03 2.52
C LEU A 69 -1.30 6.37 2.75
N MET A 70 -1.84 6.01 3.91
CA MET A 70 -3.21 6.34 4.30
C MET A 70 -3.43 7.85 4.48
N HIS A 71 -2.43 8.59 4.99
CA HIS A 71 -2.53 10.04 5.14
C HIS A 71 -2.66 10.75 3.78
N PHE A 72 -1.83 10.36 2.81
CA PHE A 72 -1.78 11.02 1.50
C PHE A 72 -2.85 10.54 0.51
N TYR A 73 -3.24 9.26 0.58
CA TYR A 73 -4.07 8.60 -0.43
C TYR A 73 -5.31 7.90 0.15
N GLY A 74 -5.52 8.01 1.46
CA GLY A 74 -6.71 7.52 2.15
C GLY A 74 -7.91 8.47 2.13
N PRO A 75 -7.79 9.81 2.19
CA PRO A 75 -8.93 10.73 2.13
C PRO A 75 -9.82 10.48 0.92
#